data_AF-A0A969E4M1-F1
#
_entry.id   AF-A0A969E4M1-F1
#
_cell.length_a   1.000
_cell.length_b   1.000
_cell.length_c   1.000
_cell.angle_alpha   90.00
_cell.angle_beta   90.00
_cell.angle_gamma   90.00
#
_symmetry.space_group_name_H-M   'P 1'
#
loop_
_entity.id
_entity.type
_entity.pdbx_description
1 polymer ?
#
loop_
_entity_poly.entity_id
_entity_poly.type
_entity_poly.pdbx_seq_one_letter_code
_entity_poly.pdbx_strand_id
1 'polypeptide(L)'
;GMEKEYIMLQDGRILSRDMNATLFKVVARISKTKAKECFDKCASLNVAKHQFNHPDNVYSFLLVKDGKNPENRIVWSEKGAKVAPSIAEFYDALMAFLPKK
;
A
#
# COMPACT_ATOMS: atom_id res chain seq x y z
N GLY A 1 -16.25 -7.01 7.68
CA GLY A 1 -15.78 -5.62 7.88
C GLY A 1 -15.60 -5.00 6.51
N MET A 2 -15.81 -3.68 6.35
CA MET A 2 -15.63 -3.04 5.04
C MET A 2 -14.14 -3.01 4.68
N GLU A 3 -13.76 -3.79 3.68
CA GLU A 3 -12.42 -3.77 3.11
C GLU A 3 -12.19 -2.42 2.41
N LYS A 4 -11.03 -1.81 2.66
CA LYS A 4 -10.64 -0.52 2.08
C LYS A 4 -9.38 -0.70 1.27
N GLU A 5 -9.38 -0.09 0.10
CA GLU A 5 -8.22 0.02 -0.77
C GLU A 5 -7.56 1.38 -0.55
N TYR A 6 -6.23 1.38 -0.46
CA TYR A 6 -5.43 2.60 -0.38
C TYR A 6 -4.45 2.68 -1.54
N ILE A 7 -4.32 3.88 -2.13
CA ILE A 7 -3.39 4.14 -3.24
C ILE A 7 -2.51 5.34 -2.90
N MET A 8 -1.19 5.16 -2.92
CA MET A 8 -0.24 6.26 -2.83
C MET A 8 0.21 6.69 -4.24
N LEU A 9 0.11 7.99 -4.51
CA LEU A 9 0.57 8.61 -5.75
C LEU A 9 1.96 9.24 -5.57
N GLN A 10 2.72 9.38 -6.66
CA GLN A 10 4.05 10.02 -6.65
C GLN A 10 4.07 11.47 -6.19
N ASP A 11 2.94 12.18 -6.32
CA ASP A 11 2.80 13.55 -5.82
C ASP A 11 2.50 13.63 -4.31
N GLY A 12 2.47 12.47 -3.64
CA GLY A 12 2.26 12.32 -2.22
C GLY A 12 0.79 12.26 -1.79
N ARG A 13 -0.18 12.33 -2.71
CA ARG A 13 -1.58 12.08 -2.35
C ARG A 13 -1.80 10.61 -2.03
N ILE A 14 -2.54 10.35 -0.95
CA ILE A 14 -3.00 9.02 -0.58
C ILE A 14 -4.52 8.99 -0.76
N LEU A 15 -4.97 8.10 -1.62
CA LEU A 15 -6.38 7.86 -1.93
C LEU A 15 -6.87 6.68 -1.10
N SER A 16 -8.15 6.69 -0.72
CA SER A 16 -8.86 5.53 -0.20
C SER A 16 -10.16 5.30 -0.95
N ARG A 17 -10.60 4.05 -0.98
CA ARG A 17 -11.89 3.65 -1.51
C ARG A 17 -12.40 2.44 -0.74
N ASP A 18 -13.68 2.42 -0.40
CA ASP A 18 -14.32 1.20 0.09
C ASP A 18 -14.46 0.22 -1.09
N MET A 19 -14.26 -1.08 -0.89
CA MET A 19 -14.22 -2.03 -2.03
C MET A 19 -15.50 -2.04 -2.90
N ASN A 20 -16.65 -1.67 -2.31
CA ASN A 20 -17.93 -1.55 -3.02
C ASN A 20 -18.17 -0.17 -3.65
N ALA A 21 -17.28 0.80 -3.43
CA ALA A 21 -17.37 2.14 -3.99
C ALA A 21 -16.59 2.22 -5.31
N THR A 22 -17.08 3.04 -6.24
CA THR A 22 -16.39 3.27 -7.52
C THR A 22 -15.39 4.42 -7.45
N LEU A 23 -15.56 5.35 -6.50
CA LEU A 23 -14.79 6.58 -6.41
C LEU A 23 -13.72 6.54 -5.33
N PHE A 24 -12.50 6.96 -5.69
CA PHE A 24 -11.43 7.23 -4.75
C PHE A 24 -11.58 8.61 -4.11
N LYS A 25 -11.28 8.69 -2.81
CA LYS A 25 -11.22 9.94 -2.05
C LYS A 25 -9.80 10.16 -1.56
N VAL A 26 -9.29 11.39 -1.65
CA VAL A 26 -8.01 11.75 -0.99
C VAL A 26 -8.24 11.70 0.52
N VAL A 27 -7.44 10.92 1.23
CA VAL A 27 -7.53 10.78 2.70
C VAL A 27 -6.31 11.31 3.45
N ALA A 28 -5.18 11.40 2.77
CA ALA A 28 -3.96 11.98 3.33
C ALA A 28 -3.07 12.54 2.23
N ARG A 29 -2.08 13.34 2.64
CA ARG A 29 -1.04 13.85 1.75
C ARG A 29 0.29 13.89 2.49
N ILE A 30 1.31 13.31 1.87
CA ILE A 30 2.71 13.42 2.28
C ILE A 30 3.48 14.31 1.31
N SER A 31 4.67 14.76 1.68
CA SER A 31 5.56 15.47 0.77
C SER A 31 5.96 14.58 -0.42
N LYS A 32 6.18 15.18 -1.59
CA LYS A 32 6.68 14.49 -2.79
C LYS A 32 8.00 13.73 -2.52
N THR A 33 8.89 14.29 -1.68
CA THR A 33 10.15 13.65 -1.28
C THR A 33 9.89 12.35 -0.52
N LYS A 34 9.08 12.38 0.53
CA LYS A 34 8.67 11.15 1.25
C LYS A 34 7.96 10.14 0.36
N ALA A 35 7.11 10.60 -0.55
CA ALA A 35 6.48 9.70 -1.51
C ALA A 35 7.56 8.96 -2.30
N LYS A 36 8.49 9.71 -2.91
CA LYS A 36 9.63 9.13 -3.65
C LYS A 36 10.44 8.15 -2.80
N GLU A 37 10.76 8.47 -1.55
CA GLU A 37 11.46 7.55 -0.64
C GLU A 37 10.68 6.23 -0.45
N CYS A 38 9.35 6.29 -0.36
CA CYS A 38 8.51 5.10 -0.31
C CYS A 38 8.57 4.28 -1.61
N PHE A 39 8.54 4.93 -2.78
CA PHE A 39 8.70 4.25 -4.07
C PHE A 39 10.08 3.59 -4.20
N ASP A 40 11.15 4.30 -3.83
CA ASP A 40 12.52 3.79 -3.88
C ASP A 40 12.69 2.60 -2.92
N LYS A 41 12.05 2.65 -1.73
CA LYS A 41 12.02 1.53 -0.77
C LYS A 41 11.18 0.35 -1.24
N CYS A 42 10.07 0.58 -1.96
CA CYS A 42 9.31 -0.50 -2.62
C CYS A 42 10.19 -1.24 -3.64
N ALA A 43 10.94 -0.49 -4.45
CA ALA A 43 11.83 -1.04 -5.46
C ALA A 43 12.99 -1.81 -4.83
N SER A 44 13.63 -1.28 -3.78
CA SER A 44 14.73 -1.95 -3.09
C SER A 44 14.31 -3.24 -2.40
N LEU A 45 13.10 -3.28 -1.85
CA LEU A 45 12.51 -4.47 -1.25
C LEU A 45 11.94 -5.46 -2.29
N ASN A 46 12.05 -5.17 -3.59
CA ASN A 46 11.47 -5.98 -4.68
C ASN A 46 9.99 -6.33 -4.45
N VAL A 47 9.22 -5.40 -3.86
CA VAL A 47 7.82 -5.61 -3.49
C VAL A 47 6.99 -6.13 -4.67
N ALA A 48 7.24 -5.64 -5.89
CA ALA A 48 6.57 -6.07 -7.12
C ALA A 48 6.67 -7.58 -7.39
N LYS A 49 7.74 -8.24 -6.93
CA LYS A 49 7.99 -9.67 -7.12
C LYS A 49 7.34 -10.52 -6.05
N HIS A 50 6.95 -9.91 -4.92
CA HIS A 50 6.23 -10.58 -3.86
C HIS A 50 4.74 -10.63 -4.20
N GLN A 51 4.36 -11.60 -5.05
CA GLN A 51 2.95 -11.93 -5.26
C GLN A 51 2.44 -12.74 -4.07
N PHE A 52 1.72 -12.10 -3.16
CA PHE A 52 1.01 -12.80 -2.10
C PHE A 52 -0.33 -13.29 -2.66
N ASN A 53 -0.37 -14.55 -3.10
CA ASN A 53 -1.57 -15.23 -3.55
C ASN A 53 -2.04 -16.19 -2.46
N HIS A 54 -2.65 -15.65 -1.42
CA HIS A 54 -3.40 -16.43 -0.44
C HIS A 54 -4.91 -16.19 -0.65
N PRO A 55 -5.79 -17.11 -0.24
CA PRO A 55 -7.25 -16.98 -0.40
C PRO A 55 -7.99 -16.55 0.89
N ASP A 56 -7.30 -16.01 1.91
CA ASP A 56 -7.94 -15.56 3.15
C ASP A 56 -8.66 -14.21 3.04
N ASN A 57 -9.80 -14.07 3.74
CA ASN A 57 -10.81 -13.01 3.54
C ASN A 57 -10.46 -11.60 4.08
N VAL A 58 -9.18 -11.29 4.32
CA VAL A 58 -8.76 -9.95 4.76
C VAL A 58 -7.46 -9.56 4.08
N TYR A 59 -7.56 -8.72 3.04
CA TYR A 59 -6.41 -8.09 2.40
C TYR A 59 -6.35 -6.60 2.70
N SER A 60 -5.35 -6.20 3.48
CA SER A 60 -4.93 -4.80 3.47
C SER A 60 -3.84 -4.63 2.43
N PHE A 61 -4.04 -3.72 1.49
CA PHE A 61 -3.04 -3.46 0.47
C PHE A 61 -2.86 -1.98 0.16
N LEU A 62 -1.62 -1.61 -0.13
CA LEU A 62 -1.26 -0.32 -0.69
C LEU A 62 -0.82 -0.52 -2.14
N LEU A 63 -1.54 0.11 -3.06
CA LEU A 63 -1.10 0.23 -4.45
C LEU A 63 -0.24 1.47 -4.60
N VAL A 64 0.91 1.28 -5.21
CA VAL A 64 1.90 2.31 -5.47
C VAL A 64 2.02 2.42 -6.99
N LYS A 65 1.34 3.43 -7.57
CA LYS A 65 1.32 3.66 -9.02
C LYS A 65 2.40 4.65 -9.43
N ASP A 66 3.37 4.16 -10.20
CA ASP A 66 4.31 4.98 -10.94
C ASP A 66 3.85 4.96 -12.40
N GLY A 67 3.60 6.14 -12.99
CA GLY A 67 3.03 6.26 -14.34
C GLY A 67 3.86 5.61 -15.46
N LYS A 68 5.04 5.04 -15.15
CA LYS A 68 5.91 4.33 -16.08
C LYS A 68 6.15 2.85 -15.74
N ASN A 69 5.74 2.37 -14.56
CA ASN A 69 6.08 1.04 -14.07
C ASN A 69 4.83 0.21 -13.73
N PRO A 70 4.92 -1.13 -13.72
CA PRO A 70 3.83 -1.99 -13.28
C PRO A 70 3.38 -1.61 -11.86
N GLU A 71 2.08 -1.74 -11.60
CA GLU A 71 1.49 -1.40 -10.31
C GLU A 71 2.17 -2.20 -9.19
N ASN A 72 2.81 -1.50 -8.24
CA ASN A 72 3.42 -2.15 -7.10
C ASN A 72 2.33 -2.37 -6.06
N ARG A 73 1.96 -3.63 -5.82
CA ARG A 73 0.92 -3.99 -4.86
C ARG A 73 1.54 -4.63 -3.62
N ILE A 74 1.41 -3.95 -2.48
CA ILE A 74 1.77 -4.49 -1.18
C ILE A 74 0.54 -5.22 -0.64
N VAL A 75 0.47 -6.55 -0.68
CA VAL A 75 -0.68 -7.35 -0.20
C VAL A 75 -0.28 -8.20 1.00
N TRP A 76 -1.10 -8.22 2.05
CA TRP A 76 -0.89 -9.06 3.22
C TRP A 76 -2.17 -9.79 3.58
N SER A 77 -2.09 -11.10 3.79
CA SER A 77 -3.14 -11.90 4.45
C SER A 77 -2.98 -11.78 5.97
N GLU A 78 -4.06 -12.01 6.71
CA GLU A 78 -4.08 -11.98 8.17
C GLU A 78 -3.09 -12.99 8.81
N LYS A 79 -2.75 -12.74 10.09
CA LYS A 79 -1.78 -13.44 10.96
C LYS A 79 -1.32 -14.83 10.47
N GLY A 80 -0.05 -14.92 10.05
CA GLY A 80 0.64 -16.21 9.89
C GLY A 80 1.51 -16.34 8.65
N ALA A 81 1.37 -15.44 7.67
CA ALA A 81 2.28 -15.42 6.52
C ALA A 81 3.69 -14.99 6.99
N LYS A 82 4.70 -15.84 6.72
CA LYS A 82 6.12 -15.52 6.96
C LYS A 82 6.57 -14.47 5.94
N VAL A 83 6.28 -13.21 6.21
CA VAL A 83 6.83 -12.11 5.42
C VAL A 83 8.13 -11.64 6.08
N ALA A 84 9.09 -11.20 5.26
CA ALA A 84 10.33 -10.63 5.77
C ALA A 84 10.03 -9.44 6.69
N PRO A 85 10.67 -9.34 7.88
CA PRO A 85 10.43 -8.25 8.84
C PRO A 85 10.52 -6.86 8.23
N SER A 86 11.45 -6.65 7.29
CA SER A 86 11.65 -5.38 6.58
C SER A 86 10.44 -4.92 5.77
N ILE A 87 9.66 -5.86 5.22
CA ILE A 87 8.44 -5.53 4.47
C ILE A 87 7.32 -5.21 5.47
N ALA A 88 7.29 -5.86 6.63
CA ALA A 88 6.24 -5.66 7.65
C ALA A 88 6.38 -4.30 8.31
N GLU A 89 7.60 -3.96 8.73
CA GLU A 89 7.95 -2.63 9.24
C GLU A 89 7.64 -1.54 8.21
N PHE A 90 7.88 -1.82 6.93
CA PHE A 90 7.57 -0.87 5.87
C PHE A 90 6.06 -0.67 5.68
N TYR A 91 5.28 -1.74 5.76
CA TYR A 91 3.81 -1.65 5.74
C TYR A 91 3.28 -0.83 6.92
N ASP A 92 3.77 -1.07 8.14
CA ASP A 92 3.37 -0.31 9.32
C ASP A 92 3.69 1.19 9.16
N ALA A 93 4.87 1.50 8.60
CA ALA A 93 5.26 2.87 8.29
C ALA A 93 4.32 3.53 7.25
N LEU A 94 3.87 2.77 6.26
CA LEU A 94 2.91 3.27 5.25
C LEU A 94 1.52 3.50 5.85
N MET A 95 1.05 2.57 6.69
CA MET A 95 -0.24 2.69 7.38
C MET A 95 -0.27 3.87 8.36
N ALA A 96 0.88 4.25 8.93
CA ALA A 96 1.00 5.44 9.78
C ALA A 96 0.72 6.76 9.03
N PHE A 97 0.75 6.78 7.70
CA PHE A 97 0.35 7.96 6.91
C PHE A 97 -1.16 8.11 6.76
N LEU A 98 -1.93 7.07 7.09
CA LEU A 98 -3.37 7.12 7.00
C LEU A 98 -3.97 7.88 8.19
N PRO A 99 -5.07 8.60 8.01
CA PRO A 99 -5.78 9.22 9.12
C PRO A 99 -6.18 8.14 10.12
N LYS A 100 -5.84 8.36 11.40
CA LYS A 100 -6.30 7.51 12.50
C LYS A 100 -7.83 7.61 12.57
N LYS A 101 -8.50 6.46 12.63
CA LYS A 101 -9.94 6.39 12.90
C LYS A 101 -10.25 6.91 14.29
#